data_AF-A0A3N5GAI4-F1
#
_entry.id   AF-A0A3N5GAI4-F1
#
_cell.length_a   1.000
_cell.length_b   1.000
_cell.length_c   1.000
_cell.angle_alpha   90.00
_cell.angle_beta   90.00
_cell.angle_gamma   90.00
#
_symmetry.space_group_name_H-M   'P 1'
#
loop_
_entity.id
_entity.type
_entity.pdbx_description
1 polymer ?
#
loop_
_entity_poly.entity_id
_entity_poly.type
_entity_poly.pdbx_seq_one_letter_code
_entity_poly.pdbx_strand_id
1 'polypeptide(L)'
;MKHQDGAAVPALVLIAAVVATIALVAVLDRRSTQHLVEARFWFDNLTFEVPGLRGPITDEEQGKIRSMALTELRNAYRGLRVRFSETPGGLYRVRVVQQYPPQPGPPGPVGQSRPLGPFGGEGSVSFQAVAALVIHYAPPNAGRPAIIEGIARGVGRTAVHEFAHQILFGDLVPPSMDPQSYEYETADRAGQYFGSMHWDTAWPFLVKKLGPQS
;
A
#
# COMPACT_ATOMS: atom_id res chain seq x y z
N MET A 1 55.45 -44.33 -16.35
CA MET A 1 54.48 -43.31 -16.78
C MET A 1 53.11 -43.65 -16.18
N LYS A 2 52.70 -42.95 -15.12
CA LYS A 2 51.36 -43.10 -14.52
C LYS A 2 50.46 -42.00 -15.11
N HIS A 3 49.43 -42.41 -15.86
CA HIS A 3 48.39 -41.54 -16.40
C HIS A 3 47.65 -40.82 -15.26
N GLN A 4 47.73 -39.49 -15.23
CA GLN A 4 46.90 -38.61 -14.39
C GLN A 4 45.65 -38.19 -15.18
N ASP A 5 44.73 -39.12 -15.47
CA ASP A 5 43.52 -38.81 -16.26
C ASP A 5 42.22 -38.79 -15.40
N GLY A 6 42.34 -38.59 -14.08
CA GLY A 6 41.20 -38.68 -13.16
C GLY A 6 40.57 -37.36 -12.70
N ALA A 7 41.18 -36.20 -12.95
CA ALA A 7 40.80 -34.93 -12.28
C ALA A 7 40.03 -33.92 -13.17
N ALA A 8 40.02 -34.09 -14.50
CA ALA A 8 39.45 -33.08 -15.41
C ALA A 8 37.91 -33.12 -15.49
N VAL A 9 37.31 -34.31 -15.39
CA VAL A 9 35.85 -34.50 -15.46
C VAL A 9 35.11 -33.84 -14.29
N PRO A 10 35.52 -33.97 -13.01
CA PRO A 10 34.81 -33.31 -11.91
C PRO A 10 34.93 -31.78 -11.95
N ALA A 11 36.02 -31.22 -12.45
CA ALA A 11 36.19 -29.76 -12.56
C ALA A 11 35.24 -29.14 -13.60
N LEU A 12 35.06 -29.78 -14.76
CA LEU A 12 34.13 -29.32 -15.80
C LEU A 12 32.67 -29.35 -15.35
N VAL A 13 32.26 -30.40 -14.62
CA VAL A 13 30.91 -30.50 -14.05
C VAL A 13 30.65 -29.39 -13.04
N LEU A 14 31.63 -29.08 -12.18
CA LEU A 14 31.51 -28.03 -11.18
C LEU A 14 31.39 -26.63 -11.80
N ILE A 15 32.21 -26.34 -12.82
CA ILE A 15 32.15 -25.08 -13.57
C ILE A 15 30.79 -24.93 -14.26
N ALA A 16 30.31 -25.98 -14.93
CA ALA A 16 29.01 -25.95 -15.61
C ALA A 16 27.85 -25.69 -14.62
N ALA A 17 27.89 -26.30 -13.43
CA ALA A 17 26.89 -26.08 -12.38
C ALA A 17 26.89 -24.62 -11.89
N VAL A 18 28.07 -24.04 -11.61
CA VAL A 18 28.19 -22.64 -11.18
C VAL A 18 27.68 -21.68 -12.24
N VAL A 19 28.05 -21.88 -13.51
CA VAL A 19 27.57 -21.05 -14.63
C VAL A 19 26.04 -21.16 -14.78
N ALA A 20 25.48 -22.36 -14.67
CA ALA A 20 24.03 -22.56 -14.72
C ALA A 20 23.31 -21.85 -13.57
N THR A 21 23.84 -21.90 -12.35
CA THR A 21 23.28 -21.17 -11.19
C THR A 21 23.34 -19.66 -11.41
N ILE A 22 24.47 -19.11 -11.87
CA ILE A 22 24.61 -17.67 -12.15
C ILE A 22 23.62 -17.24 -13.24
N ALA A 23 23.50 -18.01 -14.33
CA ALA A 23 22.57 -17.74 -15.40
C ALA A 23 21.11 -17.78 -14.91
N LEU A 24 20.75 -18.76 -14.09
CA LEU A 24 19.42 -18.87 -13.48
C LEU A 24 19.13 -17.66 -12.59
N VAL A 25 20.07 -17.27 -11.72
CA VAL A 25 19.93 -16.09 -10.86
C VAL A 25 19.76 -14.83 -11.70
N ALA A 26 20.56 -14.64 -12.75
CA ALA A 26 20.45 -13.48 -13.65
C ALA A 26 19.11 -13.45 -14.41
N VAL A 27 18.59 -14.61 -14.84
CA VAL A 27 17.26 -14.71 -15.49
C VAL A 27 16.14 -14.41 -14.50
N LEU A 28 16.22 -14.93 -13.27
CA LEU A 28 15.24 -14.67 -12.21
C LEU A 28 15.26 -13.21 -11.79
N ASP A 29 16.44 -12.61 -11.62
CA ASP A 29 16.62 -11.19 -11.32
C ASP A 29 16.01 -10.33 -12.42
N ARG A 30 16.40 -10.58 -13.68
CA ARG A 30 15.82 -9.87 -14.84
C ARG A 30 14.31 -10.02 -14.92
N ARG A 31 13.76 -11.24 -14.77
CA ARG A 31 12.30 -11.41 -14.77
C ARG A 31 11.63 -10.68 -13.60
N SER A 32 12.22 -10.71 -12.41
CA SER A 32 11.69 -10.00 -11.24
C SER A 32 11.65 -8.47 -11.47
N THR A 33 12.66 -7.92 -12.17
CA THR A 33 12.69 -6.50 -12.58
C THR A 33 11.72 -6.15 -13.71
N GLN A 34 11.11 -7.14 -14.37
CA GLN A 34 10.10 -6.93 -15.41
C GLN A 34 8.66 -7.17 -14.94
N HIS A 35 8.46 -7.89 -13.83
CA HIS A 35 7.12 -8.16 -13.30
C HIS A 35 6.54 -6.95 -12.55
N LEU A 36 5.33 -6.53 -12.93
CA LEU A 36 4.55 -5.57 -12.16
C LEU A 36 4.20 -6.17 -10.79
N VAL A 37 4.42 -5.40 -9.73
CA VAL A 37 3.98 -5.76 -8.38
C VAL A 37 2.48 -5.52 -8.28
N GLU A 38 1.73 -6.55 -7.92
CA GLU A 38 0.28 -6.42 -7.74
C GLU A 38 -0.05 -6.09 -6.28
N ALA A 39 -0.79 -5.01 -6.09
CA ALA A 39 -1.34 -4.59 -4.81
C ALA A 39 -2.87 -4.62 -4.88
N ARG A 40 -3.52 -5.32 -3.94
CA ARG A 40 -4.96 -5.52 -3.96
C ARG A 40 -5.63 -4.63 -2.92
N PHE A 41 -6.55 -3.79 -3.37
CA PHE A 41 -7.26 -2.82 -2.55
C PHE A 41 -8.77 -2.93 -2.80
N TRP A 42 -9.54 -3.39 -1.81
CA TRP A 42 -10.98 -3.56 -1.95
C TRP A 42 -11.72 -3.12 -0.70
N PHE A 43 -13.01 -2.86 -0.85
CA PHE A 43 -13.90 -2.62 0.28
C PHE A 43 -14.64 -3.91 0.57
N ASP A 44 -14.54 -4.37 1.81
CA ASP A 44 -15.25 -5.56 2.30
C ASP A 44 -16.76 -5.26 2.43
N ASN A 45 -17.53 -6.14 3.07
CA ASN A 45 -18.95 -5.94 3.32
C ASN A 45 -19.21 -4.77 4.30
N LEU A 46 -19.17 -3.54 3.77
CA LEU A 46 -19.45 -2.30 4.49
C LEU A 46 -20.95 -2.00 4.54
N THR A 47 -21.41 -1.44 5.64
CA THR A 47 -22.77 -0.85 5.74
C THR A 47 -22.79 0.59 5.25
N PHE A 48 -21.63 1.24 5.17
CA PHE A 48 -21.47 2.67 4.86
C PHE A 48 -22.22 3.60 5.83
N GLU A 49 -22.58 3.11 7.01
CA GLU A 49 -23.18 3.93 8.05
C GLU A 49 -22.12 4.86 8.65
N VAL A 50 -22.43 6.15 8.65
CA VAL A 50 -21.56 7.20 9.19
C VAL A 50 -22.37 8.06 10.16
N PRO A 51 -22.16 7.93 11.48
CA PRO A 51 -22.77 8.81 12.46
C PRO A 51 -22.44 10.28 12.17
N GLY A 52 -23.44 11.16 12.25
CA GLY A 52 -23.28 12.60 12.00
C GLY A 52 -23.37 13.01 10.53
N LEU A 53 -23.41 12.07 9.58
CA LEU A 53 -23.74 12.38 8.19
C LEU A 53 -25.25 12.59 8.03
N ARG A 54 -25.67 13.65 7.32
CA ARG A 54 -27.09 13.95 7.06
C ARG A 54 -27.68 12.97 6.04
N GLY A 55 -28.05 11.78 6.50
CA GLY A 55 -28.64 10.70 5.68
C GLY A 55 -27.64 9.66 5.21
N PRO A 56 -28.12 8.47 4.77
CA PRO A 56 -27.28 7.34 4.37
C PRO A 56 -26.42 7.68 3.15
N ILE A 57 -25.27 7.03 2.99
CA ILE A 57 -24.44 7.13 1.78
C ILE A 57 -25.12 6.36 0.65
N THR A 58 -25.44 7.04 -0.44
CA THR A 58 -26.11 6.43 -1.60
C THR A 58 -25.16 5.53 -2.38
N ASP A 59 -25.69 4.64 -3.20
CA ASP A 59 -24.86 3.75 -4.04
C ASP A 59 -23.93 4.52 -4.99
N GLU A 60 -24.40 5.67 -5.50
CA GLU A 60 -23.59 6.58 -6.32
C GLU A 60 -22.39 7.13 -5.52
N GLU A 61 -22.63 7.58 -4.28
CA GLU A 61 -21.58 8.08 -3.40
C GLU A 61 -20.62 6.97 -2.97
N GLN A 62 -21.10 5.75 -2.74
CA GLN A 62 -20.25 4.59 -2.49
C GLN A 62 -19.33 4.31 -3.69
N GLY A 63 -19.87 4.36 -4.91
CA GLY A 63 -19.09 4.23 -6.15
C GLY A 63 -18.03 5.34 -6.29
N LYS A 64 -18.39 6.57 -5.93
CA LYS A 64 -17.45 7.71 -5.89
C LYS A 64 -16.35 7.48 -4.86
N ILE A 65 -16.68 7.03 -3.64
CA ILE A 65 -15.70 6.72 -2.60
C ILE A 65 -14.69 5.68 -3.07
N ARG A 66 -15.18 4.57 -3.65
CA ARG A 66 -14.34 3.46 -4.14
C ARG A 66 -13.39 3.92 -5.24
N SER A 67 -13.93 4.56 -6.27
CA SER A 67 -13.16 5.01 -7.44
C SER A 67 -12.12 6.07 -7.09
N MET A 68 -12.46 7.04 -6.24
CA MET A 68 -11.53 8.08 -5.81
C MET A 68 -10.45 7.55 -4.87
N ALA A 69 -10.79 6.67 -3.92
CA ALA A 69 -9.78 6.03 -3.06
C ALA A 69 -8.74 5.24 -3.87
N LEU A 70 -9.20 4.50 -4.89
CA LEU A 70 -8.30 3.79 -5.81
C LEU A 70 -7.46 4.76 -6.67
N THR A 71 -8.01 5.92 -7.00
CA THR A 71 -7.28 6.97 -7.73
C THR A 71 -6.16 7.58 -6.89
N GLU A 72 -6.38 7.80 -5.58
CA GLU A 72 -5.31 8.23 -4.67
C GLU A 72 -4.14 7.24 -4.65
N LEU A 73 -4.41 5.94 -4.56
CA LEU A 73 -3.38 4.90 -4.64
C LEU A 73 -2.59 4.96 -5.95
N ARG A 74 -3.29 5.02 -7.09
CA ARG A 74 -2.65 5.10 -8.40
C ARG A 74 -1.81 6.36 -8.57
N ASN A 75 -2.27 7.49 -8.03
CA ASN A 75 -1.56 8.76 -8.10
C ASN A 75 -0.31 8.75 -7.20
N ALA A 76 -0.43 8.25 -5.96
CA ALA A 76 0.69 8.21 -5.02
C ALA A 76 1.85 7.37 -5.55
N TYR A 77 1.57 6.22 -6.19
CA TYR A 77 2.61 5.34 -6.72
C TYR A 77 2.85 5.52 -8.23
N ARG A 78 2.39 6.63 -8.81
CA ARG A 78 2.52 6.88 -10.25
C ARG A 78 3.99 6.83 -10.68
N GLY A 79 4.27 6.04 -11.72
CA GLY A 79 5.62 5.88 -12.26
C GLY A 79 6.42 4.75 -11.60
N LEU A 80 5.87 4.03 -10.62
CA LEU A 80 6.46 2.83 -10.04
C LEU A 80 5.84 1.56 -10.64
N ARG A 81 6.56 0.43 -10.64
CA ARG A 81 6.05 -0.86 -11.15
C ARG A 81 5.05 -1.52 -10.19
N VAL A 82 3.98 -0.82 -9.86
CA VAL A 82 2.89 -1.34 -9.04
C VAL A 82 1.55 -1.15 -9.75
N ARG A 83 0.70 -2.17 -9.67
CA ARG A 83 -0.65 -2.14 -10.20
C ARG A 83 -1.65 -2.41 -9.10
N PHE A 84 -2.63 -1.53 -8.98
CA PHE A 84 -3.74 -1.68 -8.05
C PHE A 84 -4.97 -2.30 -8.71
N SER A 85 -5.65 -3.17 -7.98
CA SER A 85 -6.93 -3.75 -8.39
C SER A 85 -7.82 -4.07 -7.20
N GLU A 86 -9.12 -4.24 -7.46
CA GLU A 86 -10.14 -4.44 -6.42
C GLU A 86 -10.48 -5.90 -6.11
N THR A 87 -9.78 -6.87 -6.69
CA THR A 87 -10.05 -8.28 -6.43
C THR A 87 -9.35 -8.76 -5.16
N PRO A 88 -10.05 -9.44 -4.23
CA PRO A 88 -9.40 -10.07 -3.08
C PRO A 88 -8.35 -11.10 -3.51
N GLY A 89 -7.14 -11.04 -2.96
CA GLY A 89 -6.03 -11.95 -3.29
C GLY A 89 -4.65 -11.28 -3.26
N GLY A 90 -3.62 -11.95 -3.77
CA GLY A 90 -2.28 -11.35 -3.97
C GLY A 90 -1.39 -11.25 -2.73
N LEU A 91 -0.15 -10.79 -2.96
CA LEU A 91 0.91 -10.65 -1.95
C LEU A 91 0.67 -9.45 -1.04
N TYR A 92 0.46 -8.27 -1.64
CA TYR A 92 0.16 -7.04 -0.91
C TYR A 92 -1.33 -6.79 -0.92
N ARG A 93 -1.94 -6.70 0.26
CA ARG A 93 -3.39 -6.52 0.37
C ARG A 93 -3.76 -5.51 1.43
N VAL A 94 -4.68 -4.62 1.09
CA VAL A 94 -5.33 -3.70 2.03
C VAL A 94 -6.83 -3.75 1.78
N ARG A 95 -7.60 -4.05 2.82
CA ARG A 95 -9.07 -4.02 2.74
C ARG A 95 -9.68 -2.88 3.53
N VAL A 96 -10.76 -2.30 3.04
CA VAL A 96 -11.57 -1.36 3.83
C VAL A 96 -12.61 -2.16 4.60
N VAL A 97 -12.63 -2.01 5.93
CA VAL A 97 -13.61 -2.62 6.83
C VAL A 97 -14.47 -1.53 7.47
N GLN A 98 -15.67 -1.87 7.94
CA GLN A 98 -16.60 -0.88 8.49
C GLN A 98 -15.99 -0.18 9.71
N GLN A 99 -15.55 -1.00 10.66
CA GLN A 99 -14.81 -0.57 11.84
C GLN A 99 -13.98 -1.74 12.35
N TYR A 100 -12.96 -1.43 13.14
CA TYR A 100 -12.27 -2.46 13.92
C TYR A 100 -13.14 -2.91 15.09
N PRO A 101 -12.99 -4.18 15.53
CA PRO A 101 -13.57 -4.61 16.79
C PRO A 101 -13.15 -3.63 17.90
N PRO A 102 -14.08 -3.23 18.80
CA PRO A 102 -13.74 -2.39 19.94
C PRO A 102 -12.60 -3.02 20.72
N GLN A 103 -11.57 -2.24 21.03
CA GLN A 103 -10.50 -2.65 21.92
C GLN A 103 -10.53 -1.79 23.18
N PRO A 104 -10.25 -2.37 24.37
CA PRO A 104 -10.06 -1.58 25.58
C PRO A 104 -8.93 -0.57 25.39
N GLY A 105 -9.16 0.70 25.70
CA GLY A 105 -8.14 1.75 25.61
C GLY A 105 -8.53 2.91 24.68
N PRO A 106 -7.56 3.70 24.20
CA PRO A 106 -7.82 4.82 23.31
C PRO A 106 -8.42 4.35 21.97
N PRO A 107 -9.07 5.25 21.21
CA PRO A 107 -9.59 4.94 19.88
C PRO A 107 -8.52 4.28 19.00
N GLY A 108 -8.89 3.19 18.33
CA GLY A 108 -7.99 2.47 17.44
C GLY A 108 -7.53 3.30 16.24
N PRO A 109 -6.45 2.89 15.56
CA PRO A 109 -5.91 3.63 14.41
C PRO A 109 -6.90 3.62 13.24
N VAL A 110 -6.72 4.55 12.28
CA VAL A 110 -7.52 4.56 11.03
C VAL A 110 -7.11 3.45 10.07
N GLY A 111 -5.89 2.94 10.20
CA GLY A 111 -5.30 1.91 9.37
C GLY A 111 -4.40 0.99 10.19
N GLN A 112 -4.23 -0.23 9.71
CA GLN A 112 -3.33 -1.22 10.30
C GLN A 112 -2.65 -2.00 9.20
N SER A 113 -1.37 -2.28 9.37
CA SER A 113 -0.60 -3.12 8.46
C SER A 113 0.19 -4.18 9.22
N ARG A 114 0.24 -5.37 8.62
CA ARG A 114 0.96 -6.57 9.03
C ARG A 114 1.84 -6.98 7.86
N PRO A 115 3.04 -6.38 7.74
CA PRO A 115 3.99 -6.78 6.73
C PRO A 115 4.49 -8.22 6.98
N LEU A 116 4.65 -8.99 5.92
CA LEU A 116 5.13 -10.39 5.94
C LEU A 116 6.43 -10.56 5.11
N GLY A 117 7.16 -9.46 4.92
CA GLY A 117 8.41 -9.42 4.16
C GLY A 117 8.27 -9.89 2.72
N PRO A 118 9.07 -10.87 2.26
CA PRO A 118 9.03 -11.31 0.85
C PRO A 118 7.70 -11.96 0.47
N PHE A 119 6.87 -12.32 1.44
CA PHE A 119 5.53 -12.88 1.21
C PHE A 119 4.43 -11.81 1.09
N GLY A 120 4.81 -10.52 1.11
CA GLY A 120 3.90 -9.40 0.95
C GLY A 120 3.45 -8.83 2.30
N GLY A 121 2.15 -8.60 2.46
CA GLY A 121 1.60 -8.08 3.70
C GLY A 121 0.09 -7.91 3.66
N GLU A 122 -0.49 -7.77 4.83
CA GLU A 122 -1.92 -7.57 5.00
C GLU A 122 -2.20 -6.30 5.75
N GLY A 123 -3.18 -5.55 5.30
CA GLY A 123 -3.58 -4.32 5.95
C GLY A 123 -5.06 -4.09 5.86
N SER A 124 -5.50 -3.09 6.60
CA SER A 124 -6.88 -2.68 6.57
C SER A 124 -7.01 -1.20 6.86
N VAL A 125 -8.14 -0.64 6.45
CA VAL A 125 -8.55 0.74 6.74
C VAL A 125 -9.93 0.69 7.39
N SER A 126 -10.09 1.39 8.52
CA SER A 126 -11.39 1.55 9.18
C SER A 126 -12.17 2.69 8.54
N PHE A 127 -13.24 2.35 7.81
CA PHE A 127 -14.10 3.32 7.13
C PHE A 127 -14.71 4.32 8.11
N GLN A 128 -15.24 3.85 9.23
CA GLN A 128 -15.90 4.70 10.23
C GLN A 128 -14.92 5.63 10.94
N ALA A 129 -13.70 5.17 11.24
CA ALA A 129 -12.68 6.02 11.84
C ALA A 129 -12.26 7.15 10.89
N VAL A 130 -12.06 6.83 9.60
CA VAL A 130 -11.81 7.84 8.56
C VAL A 130 -12.97 8.82 8.47
N ALA A 131 -14.21 8.33 8.38
CA ALA A 131 -15.38 9.18 8.22
C ALA A 131 -15.59 10.12 9.42
N ALA A 132 -15.34 9.65 10.64
CA ALA A 132 -15.39 10.48 11.85
C ALA A 132 -14.38 11.63 11.79
N LEU A 133 -13.13 11.35 11.39
CA LEU A 133 -12.09 12.38 11.27
C LEU A 133 -12.36 13.36 10.12
N VAL A 134 -12.95 12.89 9.02
CA VAL A 134 -13.38 13.78 7.93
C VAL A 134 -14.45 14.76 8.41
N ILE A 135 -15.44 14.29 9.18
CA ILE A 135 -16.46 15.17 9.78
C ILE A 135 -15.82 16.14 10.78
N HIS A 136 -14.88 15.66 11.60
CA HIS A 136 -14.17 16.49 12.57
C HIS A 136 -13.37 17.63 11.92
N TYR A 137 -12.63 17.32 10.84
CA TYR A 137 -11.79 18.30 10.14
C TYR A 137 -12.49 19.03 8.99
N ALA A 138 -13.78 18.80 8.79
CA ALA A 138 -14.54 19.42 7.71
C ALA A 138 -14.47 20.95 7.83
N PRO A 139 -14.15 21.67 6.72
CA PRO A 139 -14.32 23.11 6.69
C PRO A 139 -15.75 23.52 7.10
N PRO A 140 -15.96 24.68 7.76
CA PRO A 140 -17.26 25.05 8.31
C PRO A 140 -18.43 25.06 7.31
N ASN A 141 -18.13 25.24 6.02
CA ASN A 141 -19.09 25.29 4.91
C ASN A 141 -19.04 24.04 4.01
N ALA A 142 -18.36 22.96 4.43
CA ALA A 142 -18.26 21.74 3.65
C ALA A 142 -19.64 21.10 3.50
N GLY A 143 -20.15 21.11 2.26
CA GLY A 143 -21.35 20.37 1.90
C GLY A 143 -21.12 18.86 1.86
N ARG A 144 -22.21 18.09 1.75
CA ARG A 144 -22.18 16.62 1.63
C ARG A 144 -21.18 16.12 0.56
N PRO A 145 -21.10 16.69 -0.66
CA PRO A 145 -20.13 16.25 -1.66
C PRO A 145 -18.68 16.35 -1.18
N ALA A 146 -18.33 17.44 -0.47
CA ALA A 146 -16.98 17.64 0.05
C ALA A 146 -16.64 16.63 1.16
N ILE A 147 -17.62 16.24 1.98
CA ILE A 147 -17.47 15.17 2.99
C ILE A 147 -17.25 13.82 2.31
N ILE A 148 -18.06 13.46 1.32
CA ILE A 148 -17.91 12.20 0.57
C ILE A 148 -16.53 12.11 -0.09
N GLU A 149 -16.06 13.21 -0.70
CA GLU A 149 -14.72 13.28 -1.27
C GLU A 149 -13.61 13.22 -0.21
N GLY A 150 -13.81 13.86 0.94
CA GLY A 150 -12.89 13.78 2.08
C GLY A 150 -12.77 12.35 2.60
N ILE A 151 -13.87 11.61 2.69
CA ILE A 151 -13.89 10.18 3.03
C ILE A 151 -13.10 9.38 2.00
N ALA A 152 -13.38 9.60 0.72
CA ALA A 152 -12.70 8.88 -0.36
C ALA A 152 -11.18 9.09 -0.32
N ARG A 153 -10.75 10.36 -0.19
CA ARG A 153 -9.34 10.72 -0.04
C ARG A 153 -8.73 10.10 1.21
N GLY A 154 -9.39 10.24 2.36
CA GLY A 154 -8.93 9.68 3.63
C GLY A 154 -8.71 8.17 3.54
N VAL A 155 -9.66 7.43 2.98
CA VAL A 155 -9.54 5.97 2.80
C VAL A 155 -8.36 5.63 1.88
N GLY A 156 -8.27 6.27 0.72
CA GLY A 156 -7.21 6.01 -0.25
C GLY A 156 -5.83 6.33 0.29
N ARG A 157 -5.68 7.47 0.98
CA ARG A 157 -4.41 7.94 1.54
C ARG A 157 -3.95 7.12 2.75
N THR A 158 -4.89 6.66 3.58
CA THR A 158 -4.56 5.68 4.62
C THR A 158 -4.10 4.36 3.97
N ALA A 159 -4.78 3.88 2.93
CA ALA A 159 -4.33 2.68 2.22
C ALA A 159 -2.93 2.85 1.59
N VAL A 160 -2.61 4.03 1.04
CA VAL A 160 -1.26 4.37 0.56
C VAL A 160 -0.22 4.17 1.66
N HIS A 161 -0.48 4.70 2.86
CA HIS A 161 0.39 4.55 4.02
C HIS A 161 0.56 3.06 4.41
N GLU A 162 -0.54 2.31 4.51
CA GLU A 162 -0.48 0.89 4.88
C GLU A 162 0.29 0.03 3.86
N PHE A 163 0.15 0.31 2.55
CA PHE A 163 0.93 -0.38 1.52
C PHE A 163 2.41 -0.06 1.62
N ALA A 164 2.79 1.18 1.93
CA ALA A 164 4.20 1.54 2.13
C ALA A 164 4.83 0.70 3.25
N HIS A 165 4.13 0.51 4.37
CA HIS A 165 4.60 -0.38 5.44
C HIS A 165 4.80 -1.82 4.98
N GLN A 166 3.94 -2.34 4.10
CA GLN A 166 4.10 -3.70 3.57
C GLN A 166 5.30 -3.80 2.62
N ILE A 167 5.39 -2.87 1.67
CA ILE A 167 6.37 -2.90 0.59
C ILE A 167 7.78 -2.63 1.12
N LEU A 168 7.90 -1.70 2.06
CA LEU A 168 9.17 -1.27 2.66
C LEU A 168 9.51 -2.05 3.93
N PHE A 169 8.87 -3.20 4.15
CA PHE A 169 9.16 -4.02 5.33
C PHE A 169 10.66 -4.31 5.45
N GLY A 170 11.21 -4.05 6.64
CA GLY A 170 12.62 -4.23 6.97
C GLY A 170 13.52 -3.09 6.52
N ASP A 171 13.03 -2.13 5.73
CA ASP A 171 13.75 -0.90 5.41
C ASP A 171 13.59 0.11 6.54
N LEU A 172 14.71 0.69 6.99
CA LEU A 172 14.73 1.77 7.99
C LEU A 172 14.42 3.10 7.30
N VAL A 173 13.14 3.34 7.02
CA VAL A 173 12.66 4.61 6.46
C VAL A 173 12.54 5.62 7.62
N PRO A 174 13.25 6.75 7.58
CA PRO A 174 13.10 7.78 8.60
C PRO A 174 11.65 8.29 8.65
N PRO A 175 11.09 8.57 9.85
CA PRO A 175 9.77 9.17 9.93
C PRO A 175 9.78 10.56 9.26
N SER A 176 8.69 10.91 8.58
CA SER A 176 8.50 12.28 8.11
C SER A 176 7.82 13.12 9.18
N MET A 177 8.28 14.36 9.31
CA MET A 177 7.64 15.40 10.12
C MET A 177 6.73 16.32 9.30
N ASP A 178 6.62 16.09 7.98
CA ASP A 178 5.76 16.88 7.11
C ASP A 178 4.30 16.45 7.25
N PRO A 179 3.39 17.30 7.75
CA PRO A 179 1.97 16.95 7.88
C PRO A 179 1.26 16.72 6.53
N GLN A 180 1.86 17.05 5.39
CA GLN A 180 1.36 16.74 4.04
C GLN A 180 2.02 15.48 3.44
N SER A 181 2.86 14.77 4.19
CA SER A 181 3.49 13.53 3.75
C SER A 181 2.62 12.31 4.02
N TYR A 182 2.65 11.32 3.13
CA TYR A 182 2.01 10.01 3.34
C TYR A 182 2.63 9.23 4.51
N GLU A 183 3.87 9.53 4.90
CA GLU A 183 4.63 8.91 5.97
C GLU A 183 4.38 9.52 7.35
N TYR A 184 3.63 10.61 7.43
CA TYR A 184 3.36 11.28 8.71
C TYR A 184 2.61 10.35 9.66
N GLU A 185 3.06 10.32 10.92
CA GLU A 185 2.72 9.29 11.92
C GLU A 185 1.22 9.17 12.23
N THR A 186 0.46 10.27 12.16
CA THR A 186 -0.95 10.28 12.58
C THR A 186 -1.88 10.84 11.53
N ALA A 187 -2.93 10.10 11.18
CA ALA A 187 -4.00 10.55 10.28
C ALA A 187 -4.86 11.69 10.87
N ASP A 188 -4.70 12.01 12.15
CA ASP A 188 -5.42 13.07 12.86
C ASP A 188 -4.96 14.47 12.43
N ARG A 189 -5.25 14.84 11.17
CA ARG A 189 -4.88 16.13 10.57
C ARG A 189 -5.76 16.46 9.37
N ALA A 190 -6.10 17.73 9.19
CA ALA A 190 -6.93 18.18 8.07
C ALA A 190 -6.33 17.89 6.68
N GLY A 191 -4.99 17.95 6.55
CA GLY A 191 -4.28 17.67 5.29
C GLY A 191 -4.59 16.30 4.70
N GLN A 192 -4.75 15.28 5.57
CA GLN A 192 -5.10 13.92 5.19
C GLN A 192 -6.41 13.85 4.38
N TYR A 193 -7.38 14.74 4.66
CA TYR A 193 -8.74 14.66 4.10
C TYR A 193 -9.04 15.74 3.07
N PHE A 194 -8.45 16.92 3.24
CA PHE A 194 -8.77 18.11 2.44
C PHE A 194 -7.55 18.80 1.82
N GLY A 195 -6.33 18.36 2.15
CA GLY A 195 -5.07 18.88 1.60
C GLY A 195 -4.52 18.05 0.44
N SER A 196 -3.33 18.43 -0.03
CA SER A 196 -2.55 17.68 -1.00
C SER A 196 -1.56 16.78 -0.27
N MET A 197 -1.33 15.56 -0.77
CA MET A 197 -0.40 14.63 -0.16
C MET A 197 0.76 14.33 -1.09
N HIS A 198 1.95 14.08 -0.53
CA HIS A 198 3.13 13.68 -1.27
C HIS A 198 3.98 12.70 -0.46
N TRP A 199 4.96 12.08 -1.12
CA TRP A 199 5.99 11.31 -0.42
C TRP A 199 7.14 12.22 -0.02
N ASP A 200 7.66 12.03 1.18
CA ASP A 200 8.82 12.74 1.70
C ASP A 200 10.02 11.77 1.75
N THR A 201 10.17 11.03 2.84
CA THR A 201 11.34 10.18 3.11
C THR A 201 11.28 8.81 2.42
N ALA A 202 10.09 8.27 2.14
CA ALA A 202 9.89 6.91 1.63
C ALA A 202 10.12 6.80 0.11
N TRP A 203 9.98 7.89 -0.66
CA TRP A 203 10.03 7.82 -2.12
C TRP A 203 11.29 7.14 -2.68
N PRO A 204 12.52 7.48 -2.23
CA PRO A 204 13.73 6.82 -2.75
C PRO A 204 13.74 5.32 -2.48
N PHE A 205 13.17 4.87 -1.36
CA PHE A 205 13.06 3.45 -1.01
C PHE A 205 12.02 2.75 -1.87
N LEU A 206 10.88 3.39 -2.12
CA LEU A 206 9.85 2.88 -3.03
C LEU A 206 10.41 2.74 -4.45
N VAL A 207 11.16 3.73 -4.94
CA VAL A 207 11.84 3.66 -6.25
C VAL A 207 12.85 2.51 -6.27
N LYS A 208 13.66 2.34 -5.22
CA LYS A 208 14.62 1.22 -5.13
C LYS A 208 13.93 -0.14 -5.12
N LYS A 209 12.83 -0.27 -4.38
CA LYS A 209 12.11 -1.54 -4.18
C LYS A 209 11.25 -1.93 -5.37
N LEU A 210 10.49 -0.98 -5.90
CA LEU A 210 9.53 -1.20 -6.96
C LEU A 210 10.10 -0.90 -8.33
N GLY A 211 11.10 -0.02 -8.48
CA GLY A 211 11.62 0.40 -9.78
C GLY A 211 10.61 1.24 -10.59
N PRO A 212 11.08 1.88 -11.68
CA PRO A 212 10.23 2.69 -12.54
C PRO A 212 9.32 1.82 -13.43
N GLN A 213 8.11 2.28 -13.70
CA GLN A 213 7.23 1.69 -14.70
C GLN A 213 7.81 1.95 -16.09
N SER A 214 8.20 0.88 -16.78
CA SER A 214 8.70 0.90 -18.17
C SER A 214 7.57 1.08 -19.18
#